data_AF-A0A1L6MUW8-F1
#
_entry.id   AF-A0A1L6MUW8-F1
#
_cell.length_a   1.000
_cell.length_b   1.000
_cell.length_c   1.000
_cell.angle_alpha   90.00
_cell.angle_beta   90.00
_cell.angle_gamma   90.00
#
_symmetry.space_group_name_H-M   'P 1'
#
loop_
_entity.id
_entity.type
_entity.pdbx_description
1 polymer ?
#
loop_
_entity_poly.entity_id
_entity_poly.type
_entity_poly.pdbx_seq_one_letter_code
_entity_poly.pdbx_strand_id
1 'polypeptide(L)'
;MVGDTEQEQEQKLLSNFPHCPHATMLKVGHHSSRTSSYPAFLAEVQAKKEAILPVIIHNRSSHPHDIILQSLTASGARLWRTDQQGSIFFLTDSVTYHPSAMAFTSLQFP
;
A
#
# COMPACT_ATOMS: atom_id res chain seq x y z
N MET A 1 7.94 1.75 -4.54
CA MET A 1 7.67 0.86 -3.39
C MET A 1 8.46 1.40 -2.22
N VAL A 2 7.86 1.51 -1.03
CA VAL A 2 8.51 2.14 0.13
C VAL A 2 9.08 1.16 1.16
N GLY A 3 9.10 -0.15 0.89
CA GLY A 3 9.74 -1.14 1.78
C GLY A 3 9.22 -1.08 3.22
N ASP A 4 10.10 -1.21 4.20
CA ASP A 4 9.78 -1.05 5.64
C ASP A 4 10.06 0.37 6.16
N THR A 5 9.88 1.37 5.29
CA THR A 5 10.07 2.79 5.65
C THR A 5 9.06 3.20 6.72
N GLU A 6 9.58 3.69 7.84
CA GLU A 6 8.81 4.33 8.91
C GLU A 6 8.80 5.86 8.73
N GLN A 7 8.06 6.57 9.58
CA GLN A 7 7.79 8.01 9.47
C GLN A 7 9.07 8.85 9.28
N GLU A 8 10.13 8.56 10.02
CA GLU A 8 11.38 9.32 9.94
C GLU A 8 12.02 9.21 8.55
N GLN A 9 12.00 8.00 7.97
CA GLN A 9 12.51 7.74 6.64
C GLN A 9 11.60 8.32 5.56
N GLU A 10 10.27 8.33 5.76
CA GLU A 10 9.32 9.04 4.89
C GLU A 10 9.61 10.54 4.85
N GLN A 11 9.83 11.16 6.02
CA GLN A 11 10.18 12.57 6.11
C GLN A 11 11.51 12.86 5.40
N LYS A 12 12.53 12.04 5.61
CA LYS A 12 13.82 12.15 4.89
C LYS A 12 13.64 12.02 3.38
N LEU A 13 12.78 11.12 2.92
CA LEU A 13 12.43 10.99 1.51
C LEU A 13 11.83 12.28 0.95
N LEU A 14 10.87 12.88 1.65
CA LEU A 14 10.26 14.15 1.22
C LEU A 14 11.26 15.32 1.24
N SER A 15 12.12 15.39 2.26
CA SER A 15 13.15 16.44 2.35
C SER A 15 14.22 16.33 1.26
N ASN A 16 14.65 15.10 0.94
CA ASN A 16 15.68 14.86 -0.08
C ASN A 16 15.13 14.93 -1.51
N PHE A 17 13.82 14.70 -1.68
CA PHE A 17 13.15 14.69 -2.98
C PHE A 17 11.88 15.56 -2.92
N PRO A 18 12.03 16.90 -2.91
CA PRO A 18 10.90 17.85 -2.86
C PRO A 18 10.00 17.81 -4.11
N HIS A 19 10.42 17.10 -5.15
CA HIS A 19 9.61 16.77 -6.33
C HIS A 19 9.45 15.26 -6.43
N CYS A 20 9.02 14.63 -5.33
CA CYS A 20 8.79 13.20 -5.29
C CYS A 20 7.88 12.79 -6.46
N PRO A 21 8.30 11.84 -7.31
CA PRO A 21 7.53 11.52 -8.50
C PRO A 21 6.15 10.99 -8.11
N HIS A 22 5.12 11.55 -8.74
CA HIS A 22 3.75 11.06 -8.60
C HIS A 22 3.69 9.56 -8.88
N ALA A 23 3.14 8.80 -7.94
CA ALA A 23 3.00 7.36 -8.10
C ALA A 23 1.61 7.00 -8.64
N THR A 24 1.56 6.26 -9.74
CA THR A 24 0.30 5.61 -10.20
C THR A 24 -0.15 4.55 -9.19
N MET A 25 0.80 3.81 -8.63
CA MET A 25 0.56 2.72 -7.68
C MET A 25 1.51 2.85 -6.48
N LEU A 26 0.98 2.71 -5.27
CA LEU A 26 1.77 2.69 -4.04
C LEU A 26 1.61 1.35 -3.31
N LYS A 27 2.71 0.60 -3.19
CA LYS A 27 2.80 -0.46 -2.16
C LYS A 27 3.16 0.21 -0.84
N VAL A 28 2.20 0.19 0.09
CA VAL A 28 2.29 0.78 1.43
C VAL A 28 3.43 0.15 2.22
N GLY A 29 4.12 1.00 2.99
CA GLY A 29 5.32 0.62 3.71
C GLY A 29 5.04 -0.19 4.97
N HIS A 30 6.07 -0.86 5.48
CA HIS A 30 6.17 -1.38 6.84
C HIS A 30 4.89 -2.10 7.31
N HIS A 31 4.41 -3.04 6.49
CA HIS A 31 3.20 -3.84 6.75
C HIS A 31 1.96 -3.03 7.16
N SER A 32 1.87 -1.76 6.78
CA SER A 32 0.78 -0.86 7.17
C SER A 32 0.67 -0.63 8.69
N SER A 33 1.81 -0.64 9.36
CA SER A 33 1.94 -0.27 10.77
C SER A 33 1.64 1.20 11.01
N ARG A 34 1.25 1.52 12.26
CA ARG A 34 1.01 2.87 12.77
C ARG A 34 2.18 3.83 12.56
N THR A 35 3.38 3.31 12.38
CA THR A 35 4.61 4.09 12.22
C THR A 35 4.94 4.41 10.76
N SER A 36 4.07 4.08 9.81
CA SER A 36 4.34 4.23 8.37
C SER A 36 3.15 4.80 7.60
N SER A 37 3.43 5.31 6.40
CA SER A 37 2.48 5.88 5.44
C SER A 37 1.63 6.98 6.05
N TYR A 38 2.33 7.95 6.65
CA TYR A 38 1.71 9.10 7.27
C TYR A 38 0.93 9.95 6.24
N PRO A 39 -0.16 10.62 6.64
CA PRO A 39 -0.99 11.41 5.72
C PRO A 39 -0.22 12.42 4.86
N ALA A 40 0.82 13.06 5.42
CA ALA A 40 1.68 13.99 4.70
C ALA A 40 2.46 13.32 3.56
N PHE A 41 2.97 12.11 3.79
CA PHE A 41 3.67 11.32 2.77
C PHE A 41 2.70 10.86 1.67
N LEU A 42 1.51 10.39 2.05
CA LEU A 42 0.47 9.97 1.11
C LEU A 42 -0.05 11.14 0.25
N ALA A 43 -0.14 12.34 0.83
CA ALA A 43 -0.53 13.56 0.14
C ALA A 43 0.51 13.99 -0.90
N GLU A 44 1.80 13.87 -0.57
CA GLU A 44 2.89 14.29 -1.45
C GLU A 44 3.13 13.30 -2.60
N VAL A 45 3.17 12.00 -2.29
CA VAL A 45 3.35 10.95 -3.32
C VAL A 45 2.15 10.86 -4.26
N GLN A 46 0.99 11.41 -3.86
CA GLN A 46 -0.25 11.43 -4.61
C GLN A 46 -0.55 10.08 -5.28
N ALA A 47 -0.57 9.01 -4.48
CA ALA A 47 -0.95 7.67 -4.93
C ALA A 47 -2.45 7.63 -5.27
N LYS A 48 -2.85 8.31 -6.33
CA LYS A 48 -4.25 8.67 -6.63
C LYS A 48 -5.05 7.52 -7.22
N LYS A 49 -4.40 6.47 -7.73
CA LYS A 49 -5.12 5.37 -8.40
C LYS A 49 -5.18 4.11 -7.56
N GLU A 50 -4.03 3.56 -7.17
CA GLU A 50 -3.99 2.26 -6.50
C GLU A 50 -3.09 2.28 -5.25
N ALA A 51 -3.61 1.82 -4.12
CA ALA A 51 -2.86 1.57 -2.89
C ALA A 51 -2.89 0.07 -2.55
N ILE A 52 -1.72 -0.56 -2.50
CA ILE A 52 -1.55 -1.98 -2.18
C ILE A 52 -1.12 -2.09 -0.73
N LEU A 53 -1.93 -2.78 0.06
CA LEU A 53 -1.79 -3.00 1.50
C LEU A 53 -1.40 -4.47 1.74
N PRO A 54 -0.10 -4.78 1.90
CA PRO A 54 0.33 -6.12 2.24
C PRO A 54 0.04 -6.38 3.72
N VAL A 55 -0.93 -7.25 3.99
CA VAL A 55 -1.37 -7.64 5.33
C VAL A 55 -1.09 -9.13 5.51
N ILE A 56 -0.44 -9.48 6.63
CA ILE A 56 -0.15 -10.86 7.00
C ILE A 56 -1.40 -11.47 7.63
N ILE A 57 -1.89 -12.55 7.01
CA ILE A 57 -3.00 -13.37 7.55
C ILE A 57 -2.48 -14.02 8.85
N HIS A 58 -3.22 -13.88 9.95
CA HIS A 58 -2.86 -14.32 11.31
C HIS A 58 -1.86 -13.45 12.09
N ASN A 59 -1.76 -12.16 11.78
CA ASN A 59 -1.05 -11.24 12.66
C ASN A 59 -1.85 -11.05 13.98
N ARG A 60 -1.22 -11.34 15.13
CA ARG A 60 -1.76 -11.02 16.46
C ARG A 60 -1.74 -9.52 16.75
N SER A 61 -0.96 -8.76 15.98
CA SER A 61 -0.87 -7.31 16.05
C SER A 61 -1.94 -6.73 15.13
N SER A 62 -2.86 -5.91 15.66
CA SER A 62 -4.04 -5.33 15.00
C SER A 62 -3.73 -4.46 13.76
N HIS A 63 -3.31 -5.10 12.66
CA HIS A 63 -3.00 -4.48 11.37
C HIS A 63 -4.00 -4.92 10.30
N PRO A 64 -4.32 -4.06 9.33
CA PRO A 64 -3.93 -2.65 9.25
C PRO A 64 -4.71 -1.81 10.29
N HIS A 65 -4.08 -0.76 10.81
CA HIS A 65 -4.76 0.14 11.74
C HIS A 65 -5.78 1.02 11.02
N ASP A 66 -6.92 1.29 11.66
CA ASP A 66 -8.03 2.08 11.09
C ASP A 66 -7.59 3.46 10.58
N ILE A 67 -6.65 4.11 11.28
CA ILE A 67 -6.13 5.42 10.88
C ILE A 67 -5.44 5.40 9.51
N ILE A 68 -4.78 4.29 9.17
CA ILE A 68 -4.13 4.10 7.86
C ILE A 68 -5.19 3.82 6.80
N LEU A 69 -6.19 3.00 7.10
CA LEU A 69 -7.31 2.73 6.20
C LEU A 69 -8.08 4.01 5.85
N GLN A 70 -8.37 4.85 6.85
CA GLN A 70 -9.05 6.14 6.67
C GLN A 70 -8.21 7.09 5.83
N SER A 71 -6.90 7.19 6.10
CA SER A 71 -5.99 8.06 5.36
C SER A 71 -5.87 7.65 3.88
N LEU A 72 -5.75 6.35 3.61
CA LEU A 72 -5.70 5.83 2.24
C LEU A 72 -7.03 5.95 1.50
N THR A 73 -8.15 5.82 2.19
CA THR A 73 -9.48 6.04 1.60
C THR A 73 -9.69 7.51 1.28
N ALA A 74 -9.28 8.41 2.18
CA ALA A 74 -9.39 9.86 2.02
C ALA A 74 -8.51 10.40 0.89
N SER A 75 -7.44 9.71 0.50
CA SER A 75 -6.61 10.11 -0.65
C SER A 75 -7.28 9.84 -2.01
N GLY A 76 -8.41 9.12 -2.02
CA GLY A 76 -9.13 8.73 -3.24
C GLY A 76 -8.54 7.50 -3.96
N ALA A 77 -7.55 6.84 -3.37
CA ALA A 77 -6.95 5.64 -3.92
C ALA A 77 -7.90 4.44 -3.83
N ARG A 78 -7.91 3.58 -4.85
CA ARG A 78 -8.49 2.25 -4.73
C ARG A 78 -7.59 1.40 -3.84
N LEU A 79 -8.16 0.87 -2.76
CA LEU A 79 -7.43 0.05 -1.80
C LEU A 79 -7.44 -1.43 -2.19
N TRP A 80 -6.28 -2.07 -2.14
CA TRP A 80 -6.10 -3.51 -2.33
C TRP A 80 -5.49 -4.15 -1.10
N ARG A 81 -6.10 -5.22 -0.60
CA ARG A 81 -5.75 -5.89 0.66
C ARG A 81 -5.46 -7.36 0.44
N THR A 82 -4.23 -7.79 0.70
CA THR A 82 -3.83 -9.20 0.49
C THR A 82 -4.54 -10.18 1.43
N ASP A 83 -4.94 -9.73 2.62
CA ASP A 83 -5.69 -10.53 3.58
C ASP A 83 -7.15 -10.74 3.17
N GLN A 84 -7.71 -9.84 2.35
CA GLN A 84 -9.10 -9.92 1.88
C GLN A 84 -9.20 -10.50 0.47
N GLN A 85 -8.21 -10.23 -0.39
CA GLN A 85 -8.27 -10.49 -1.82
C GLN A 85 -7.23 -11.51 -2.30
N GLY A 86 -6.34 -11.97 -1.40
CA GLY A 86 -5.28 -12.91 -1.73
C GLY A 86 -4.14 -12.28 -2.53
N SER A 87 -3.68 -12.98 -3.57
CA SER A 87 -2.63 -12.47 -4.46
C SER A 87 -3.16 -11.37 -5.36
N ILE A 88 -2.46 -10.23 -5.40
CA ILE A 88 -2.82 -9.07 -6.24
C ILE A 88 -1.82 -8.97 -7.39
N PHE A 89 -2.33 -8.84 -8.61
CA PHE A 89 -1.54 -8.74 -9.83
C PHE A 89 -1.82 -7.44 -10.56
N PHE A 90 -0.75 -6.79 -11.03
CA PHE A 90 -0.81 -5.65 -11.93
C PHE A 90 -0.04 -6.01 -13.19
N LEU A 91 -0.76 -6.27 -14.28
CA LEU A 91 -0.17 -6.52 -15.60
C LEU A 91 -0.12 -5.22 -16.37
N THR A 92 1.02 -4.88 -16.98
CA THR A 92 1.21 -3.60 -17.69
C THR A 92 1.92 -3.80 -19.02
N ASP A 93 1.56 -2.98 -20.00
CA ASP A 93 2.16 -2.91 -21.34
C ASP A 93 2.87 -1.56 -21.58
N SER A 94 3.43 -0.99 -20.51
CA SER A 94 4.10 0.34 -20.48
C SER A 94 3.20 1.55 -20.68
N VAL A 95 1.97 1.38 -21.16
CA VAL A 95 0.98 2.48 -21.35
C VAL A 95 -0.23 2.29 -20.44
N THR A 96 -0.70 1.05 -20.32
CA THR A 96 -1.87 0.68 -19.53
C THR A 96 -1.51 -0.34 -18.46
N TYR A 97 -2.40 -0.51 -17.48
CA TYR A 97 -2.30 -1.58 -16.50
C TYR A 97 -3.68 -2.19 -16.20
N HIS A 98 -3.68 -3.49 -15.95
CA HIS A 98 -4.88 -4.28 -15.64
C HIS A 98 -4.74 -4.91 -14.27
N PRO A 99 -5.44 -4.39 -13.24
CA PRO A 99 -5.35 -4.93 -11.91
C PRO A 99 -6.32 -6.10 -11.73
N SER A 100 -5.85 -7.18 -11.10
CA SER A 100 -6.66 -8.36 -10.75
C SER A 100 -6.24 -8.91 -9.38
N ALA A 101 -7.14 -9.68 -8.75
CA ALA A 101 -6.84 -10.36 -7.51
C ALA A 101 -7.36 -11.80 -7.54
N MET A 102 -6.61 -12.71 -6.92
CA MET A 102 -6.93 -14.12 -6.80
C MET A 102 -6.95 -14.49 -5.32
N ALA A 103 -8.15 -14.81 -4.81
CA ALA A 103 -8.31 -15.26 -3.44
C ALA A 103 -7.51 -16.54 -3.20
N PHE A 104 -7.00 -16.70 -1.98
CA PHE A 104 -6.46 -17.98 -1.54
C PHE A 104 -7.62 -18.98 -1.45
N THR A 105 -7.87 -19.73 -2.53
CA THR A 105 -8.58 -21.01 -2.41
C THR A 105 -7.75 -21.89 -1.48
N SER A 106 -8.36 -22.46 -0.45
CA SER A 106 -7.72 -23.42 0.43
C SER A 106 -6.99 -24.45 -0.43
N LEU A 107 -5.66 -24.39 -0.46
CA LEU A 107 -4.86 -25.54 -0.84
C LEU A 107 -5.13 -26.56 0.25
N GLN A 108 -6.10 -27.44 0.01
CA GLN A 108 -6.14 -28.73 0.68
C GLN A 108 -4.87 -29.45 0.21
N PHE A 109 -3.81 -29.31 1.01
CA PHE A 109 -2.72 -30.26 0.92
C PHE A 109 -3.29 -31.63 1.32
N PRO A 110 -3.07 -32.68 0.51
CA PRO A 110 -3.51 -34.03 0.86
C PRO A 110 -2.87 -34.53 2.15
#